data_AF-A0A251SVW9-F1
#
_entry.id   AF-A0A251SVW9-F1
#
_cell.length_a   1.000
_cell.length_b   1.000
_cell.length_c   1.000
_cell.angle_alpha   90.00
_cell.angle_beta   90.00
_cell.angle_gamma   90.00
#
_symmetry.space_group_name_H-M   'P 1'
#
loop_
_entity.id
_entity.type
_entity.pdbx_description
1 polymer ?
#
loop_
_entity_poly.entity_id
_entity_poly.type
_entity_poly.pdbx_seq_one_letter_code
_entity_poly.pdbx_strand_id
1 'polypeptide(L)'
;MFYFVTSASFLLTVYSDYLTSARRDLHCSSGPVAPSELLAFAKSQVDYILGDNPRATSYMVGYGNNYPQQVHHRGSSIVSVKVDPSFVSCRGGYATWFSRKASDPNLLTGAIVGGPDAYDNFADHRDNYEQTEPATYNNAPLLGILARLHGGQGGYNQLLPVEVHVAKPIAAQPKPYPVKETPFAAPVVIEQKPTTSWVANGKTYYRYSAMVTNKSGKTIKNLNLSVSKLYGPLWGLTKSPSGSYDFPTWVSSLPAGKSMEFVYIHAASPAQVSLSSYTLA
;
A
#
# COMPACT_ATOMS: atom_id res chain seq x y z
N MET A 1 -8.44 -0.54 -12.25
CA MET A 1 -7.39 -0.44 -13.28
C MET A 1 -6.44 0.71 -12.93
N PHE A 2 -5.13 0.50 -13.02
CA PHE A 2 -4.13 1.41 -12.44
C PHE A 2 -3.94 2.75 -13.15
N TYR A 3 -4.38 2.93 -14.40
CA TYR A 3 -4.26 4.25 -15.06
C TYR A 3 -4.93 5.39 -14.27
N PHE A 4 -6.09 5.11 -13.65
CA PHE A 4 -6.76 6.07 -12.77
C PHE A 4 -5.95 6.35 -11.52
N VAL A 5 -5.44 5.27 -10.90
CA VAL A 5 -4.70 5.34 -9.65
C VAL A 5 -3.42 6.14 -9.83
N THR A 6 -2.64 5.85 -10.87
CA THR A 6 -1.37 6.56 -11.13
C THR A 6 -1.62 8.01 -11.51
N SER A 7 -2.63 8.30 -12.35
CA SER A 7 -2.98 9.68 -12.74
C SER A 7 -3.48 10.51 -11.56
N ALA A 8 -4.40 9.97 -10.75
CA ALA A 8 -4.91 10.66 -9.57
C ALA A 8 -3.81 10.87 -8.52
N SER A 9 -2.99 9.85 -8.27
CA SER A 9 -1.87 9.96 -7.32
C SER A 9 -0.83 10.99 -7.78
N PHE A 10 -0.59 11.11 -9.09
CA PHE A 10 0.27 12.15 -9.65
C PHE A 10 -0.30 13.54 -9.40
N LEU A 11 -1.59 13.74 -9.65
CA LEU A 11 -2.25 15.01 -9.39
C LEU A 11 -2.20 15.38 -7.90
N LEU A 12 -2.49 14.43 -7.00
CA LEU A 12 -2.40 14.64 -5.55
C LEU A 12 -0.98 14.98 -5.10
N THR A 13 0.03 14.34 -5.71
CA THR A 13 1.44 14.63 -5.46
C THR A 13 1.80 16.07 -5.83
N VAL A 14 1.45 16.50 -7.05
CA VAL A 14 1.71 17.87 -7.52
C VAL A 14 0.92 18.90 -6.71
N TYR A 15 -0.34 18.60 -6.39
CA TYR A 15 -1.19 19.52 -5.65
C TYR A 15 -0.76 19.67 -4.18
N SER A 16 -0.24 18.60 -3.57
CA SER A 16 0.44 18.67 -2.27
C SER A 16 1.60 19.68 -2.31
N ASP A 17 2.46 19.62 -3.31
CA ASP A 17 3.59 20.55 -3.42
C ASP A 17 3.11 22.00 -3.63
N TYR A 18 2.09 22.19 -4.46
CA TYR A 18 1.46 23.50 -4.66
C TYR A 18 0.92 24.09 -3.35
N LEU A 19 0.15 23.31 -2.59
CA LEU A 19 -0.43 23.76 -1.32
C LEU A 19 0.64 24.02 -0.25
N THR A 20 1.68 23.18 -0.22
CA THR A 20 2.86 23.38 0.65
C THR A 20 3.51 24.73 0.36
N SER A 21 3.74 25.05 -0.91
CA SER A 21 4.33 26.34 -1.29
C SER A 21 3.39 27.52 -1.03
N ALA A 22 2.08 27.33 -1.17
CA ALA A 22 1.08 28.35 -0.87
C ALA A 22 0.83 28.54 0.63
N ARG A 23 1.38 27.66 1.48
CA ARG A 23 1.10 27.58 2.93
C ARG A 23 -0.39 27.48 3.22
N ARG A 24 -1.08 26.62 2.46
CA ARG A 24 -2.52 26.38 2.55
C ARG A 24 -2.79 24.91 2.73
N ASP A 25 -3.95 24.62 3.32
CA ASP A 25 -4.53 23.29 3.36
C ASP A 25 -5.64 23.19 2.33
N LEU A 26 -5.96 21.96 1.89
CA LEU A 26 -7.13 21.70 1.09
C LEU A 26 -8.37 21.70 2.00
N HIS A 27 -9.36 22.53 1.70
CA HIS A 27 -10.62 22.52 2.45
C HIS A 27 -11.67 21.64 1.76
N CYS A 28 -12.04 20.54 2.42
CA CYS A 28 -13.14 19.66 2.02
C CYS A 28 -14.35 19.85 2.94
N SER A 29 -15.52 19.38 2.51
CA SER A 29 -16.74 19.41 3.34
C SER A 29 -16.60 18.66 4.66
N SER A 30 -15.73 17.64 4.70
CA SER A 30 -15.42 16.85 5.89
C SER A 30 -14.30 17.43 6.77
N GLY A 31 -13.66 18.52 6.36
CA GLY A 31 -12.56 19.15 7.10
C GLY A 31 -11.37 19.56 6.23
N PRO A 32 -10.39 20.26 6.83
CA PRO A 32 -9.12 20.55 6.17
C PRO A 32 -8.29 19.27 5.99
N VAL A 33 -7.54 19.19 4.90
CA VAL A 33 -6.58 18.13 4.59
C VAL A 33 -5.23 18.79 4.36
N ALA A 34 -4.24 18.43 5.18
CA ALA A 34 -2.91 18.99 5.07
C ALA A 34 -2.23 18.47 3.79
N PRO A 35 -1.32 19.25 3.18
CA PRO A 35 -0.56 18.79 2.00
C PRO A 35 0.15 17.45 2.22
N SER A 36 0.72 17.27 3.42
CA SER A 36 1.39 16.03 3.80
C SER A 36 0.48 14.80 3.77
N GLU A 37 -0.82 14.95 4.04
CA GLU A 37 -1.80 13.86 3.96
C GLU A 37 -2.08 13.47 2.50
N LEU A 38 -2.16 14.45 1.60
CA LEU A 38 -2.32 14.19 0.15
C LEU A 38 -1.11 13.44 -0.40
N LEU A 39 0.10 13.85 -0.04
CA LEU A 39 1.33 13.17 -0.46
C LEU A 39 1.43 11.76 0.14
N ALA A 40 1.06 11.58 1.42
CA ALA A 40 1.04 10.28 2.06
C ALA A 40 0.04 9.33 1.39
N PHE A 41 -1.14 9.82 1.00
CA PHE A 41 -2.11 9.03 0.25
C PHE A 41 -1.60 8.66 -1.14
N ALA A 42 -1.01 9.61 -1.89
CA ALA A 42 -0.41 9.29 -3.18
C ALA A 42 0.71 8.25 -3.06
N LYS A 43 1.54 8.35 -2.02
CA LYS A 43 2.58 7.36 -1.71
C LYS A 43 1.98 5.98 -1.43
N SER A 44 0.88 5.90 -0.67
CA SER A 44 0.26 4.60 -0.36
C SER A 44 -0.22 3.87 -1.62
N GLN A 45 -0.67 4.61 -2.65
CA GLN A 45 -1.02 4.02 -3.93
C GLN A 45 0.20 3.48 -4.68
N VAL A 46 1.34 4.19 -4.63
CA VAL A 46 2.61 3.71 -5.18
C VAL A 46 3.08 2.46 -4.44
N ASP A 47 3.06 2.48 -3.11
CA ASP A 47 3.45 1.34 -2.28
C ASP A 47 2.59 0.11 -2.63
N TYR A 48 1.26 0.28 -2.78
CA TYR A 48 0.36 -0.78 -3.23
C TYR A 48 0.77 -1.36 -4.59
N ILE A 49 1.04 -0.51 -5.59
CA ILE A 49 1.50 -0.95 -6.93
C ILE A 49 2.81 -1.73 -6.82
N LEU A 50 3.71 -1.32 -5.92
CA LEU A 50 5.04 -1.92 -5.79
C LEU A 50 5.08 -3.17 -4.91
N GLY A 51 3.99 -3.52 -4.22
CA GLY A 51 3.86 -4.80 -3.50
C GLY A 51 3.23 -4.70 -2.11
N ASP A 52 2.87 -3.51 -1.63
CA ASP A 52 2.16 -3.31 -0.37
C ASP A 52 0.66 -3.56 -0.51
N ASN A 53 0.31 -4.81 -0.85
CA ASN A 53 -1.05 -5.26 -1.09
C ASN A 53 -1.27 -6.67 -0.52
N PRO A 54 -2.53 -7.13 -0.36
CA PRO A 54 -2.83 -8.43 0.26
C PRO A 54 -2.16 -9.64 -0.38
N ARG A 55 -1.72 -9.53 -1.64
CA ARG A 55 -1.06 -10.58 -2.41
C ARG A 55 0.47 -10.54 -2.31
N ALA A 56 1.04 -9.48 -1.72
CA ALA A 56 2.47 -9.21 -1.74
C ALA A 56 3.06 -9.33 -3.17
N THR A 57 2.31 -8.86 -4.18
CA THR A 57 2.70 -8.90 -5.59
C THR A 57 3.00 -7.48 -6.06
N SER A 58 4.20 -7.25 -6.58
CA SER A 58 4.46 -6.03 -7.33
C SER A 58 3.74 -6.10 -8.67
N TYR A 59 3.00 -5.07 -9.02
CA TYR A 59 2.40 -4.92 -10.34
C TYR A 59 3.30 -4.18 -11.33
N MET A 60 4.55 -3.90 -10.92
CA MET A 60 5.62 -3.45 -11.80
C MET A 60 6.49 -4.66 -12.17
N VAL A 61 6.53 -4.98 -13.46
CA VAL A 61 7.26 -6.13 -13.99
C VAL A 61 8.75 -6.01 -13.67
N GLY A 62 9.33 -7.06 -13.09
CA GLY A 62 10.76 -7.10 -12.71
C GLY A 62 11.11 -6.35 -11.42
N TYR A 63 10.14 -5.82 -10.68
CA TYR A 63 10.35 -5.20 -9.37
C TYR A 63 9.90 -6.12 -8.23
N GLY A 64 10.70 -6.22 -7.18
CA GLY A 64 10.42 -7.10 -6.03
C GLY A 64 10.59 -8.59 -6.33
N ASN A 65 10.16 -9.43 -5.39
CA ASN A 65 10.34 -10.89 -5.47
C ASN A 65 9.18 -11.63 -6.16
N ASN A 66 8.04 -10.95 -6.38
CA ASN A 66 6.82 -11.51 -6.94
C ASN A 66 6.17 -10.47 -7.85
N TYR A 67 6.10 -10.75 -9.14
CA TYR A 67 5.57 -9.83 -10.16
C TYR A 67 4.99 -10.61 -11.36
N PRO A 68 4.10 -9.99 -12.18
CA PRO A 68 3.53 -10.60 -13.37
C PRO A 68 4.59 -11.09 -14.36
N GLN A 69 4.44 -12.33 -14.83
CA GLN A 69 5.33 -12.98 -15.78
C GLN A 69 4.65 -13.32 -17.12
N GLN A 70 3.34 -13.15 -17.24
CA GLN A 70 2.56 -13.38 -18.47
C GLN A 70 1.82 -12.10 -18.88
N VAL A 71 2.58 -11.08 -19.23
CA VAL A 71 2.11 -9.74 -19.56
C VAL A 71 1.50 -9.75 -20.97
N HIS A 72 0.37 -9.04 -21.17
CA HIS A 72 -0.26 -8.87 -22.49
C HIS A 72 0.57 -7.92 -23.39
N HIS A 73 1.79 -8.31 -23.75
CA HIS A 73 2.70 -7.51 -24.57
C HIS A 73 3.44 -8.38 -25.59
N ARG A 74 3.21 -8.15 -26.89
CA ARG A 74 3.76 -8.98 -27.98
C ARG A 74 5.27 -9.08 -27.97
N GLY A 75 5.96 -7.95 -27.78
CA GLY A 75 7.43 -7.94 -27.70
C GLY A 75 7.99 -8.59 -26.44
N SER A 76 7.16 -8.77 -25.40
CA SER A 76 7.55 -9.49 -24.19
C SER A 76 7.35 -10.99 -24.39
N SER A 77 6.19 -11.37 -24.94
CA SER A 77 5.74 -12.76 -25.06
C SER A 77 6.34 -13.56 -26.22
N ILE A 78 6.75 -12.90 -27.31
CA ILE A 78 7.39 -13.56 -28.46
C ILE A 78 8.91 -13.55 -28.26
N VAL A 79 9.58 -14.69 -28.51
CA VAL A 79 11.05 -14.80 -28.40
C VAL A 79 11.77 -13.69 -29.16
N SER A 80 12.87 -13.20 -28.60
CA SER A 80 13.72 -12.20 -29.26
C SER A 80 14.32 -12.75 -30.55
N VAL A 81 14.37 -11.92 -31.59
CA VAL A 81 15.09 -12.22 -32.85
C VAL A 81 16.58 -12.54 -32.64
N LYS A 82 17.16 -12.09 -31.52
CA LYS A 82 18.55 -12.40 -31.14
C LYS A 82 18.73 -13.83 -30.64
N VAL A 83 17.65 -14.46 -30.17
CA VAL A 83 17.64 -15.84 -29.64
C VAL A 83 17.16 -16.79 -30.73
N ASP A 84 16.07 -16.43 -31.43
CA ASP A 84 15.55 -17.18 -32.57
C ASP A 84 15.19 -16.19 -33.69
N PRO A 85 15.96 -16.17 -34.80
CA PRO A 85 15.73 -15.26 -35.91
C PRO A 85 14.58 -15.69 -36.84
N SER A 86 13.90 -16.80 -36.55
CA SER A 86 12.78 -17.27 -37.37
C SER A 86 11.64 -16.25 -37.42
N PHE A 87 11.03 -16.12 -38.60
CA PHE A 87 9.96 -15.16 -38.81
C PHE A 87 8.68 -15.61 -38.08
N VAL A 88 8.21 -14.80 -37.13
CA VAL A 88 6.93 -14.99 -36.46
C VAL A 88 5.85 -14.15 -37.15
N SER A 89 5.01 -14.79 -37.96
CA SER A 89 3.85 -14.14 -38.58
C SER A 89 2.80 -13.74 -37.54
N CYS A 90 1.86 -12.84 -37.85
CA CYS A 90 0.79 -12.45 -36.92
C CYS A 90 -0.04 -13.66 -36.43
N ARG A 91 -0.45 -14.55 -37.34
CA ARG A 91 -1.20 -15.77 -36.99
C ARG A 91 -0.34 -16.78 -36.24
N GLY A 92 0.93 -16.93 -36.61
CA GLY A 92 1.88 -17.78 -35.87
C GLY A 92 2.13 -17.26 -34.45
N GLY A 93 2.26 -15.94 -34.30
CA GLY A 93 2.32 -15.22 -33.02
C GLY A 93 1.17 -15.60 -32.11
N TYR A 94 -0.05 -15.51 -32.63
CA TYR A 94 -1.26 -15.87 -31.89
C TYR A 94 -1.31 -17.37 -31.55
N ALA A 95 -1.03 -18.26 -32.51
CA ALA A 95 -1.12 -19.70 -32.31
C ALA A 95 -0.06 -20.23 -31.33
N THR A 96 1.15 -19.68 -31.34
CA THR A 96 2.30 -20.22 -30.59
C THR A 96 2.59 -19.44 -29.30
N TRP A 97 2.48 -18.11 -29.31
CA TRP A 97 2.99 -17.27 -28.23
C TRP A 97 1.89 -16.69 -27.35
N PHE A 98 0.75 -16.31 -27.92
CA PHE A 98 -0.33 -15.69 -27.15
C PHE A 98 -0.91 -16.62 -26.07
N SER A 99 -1.17 -17.89 -26.43
CA SER A 99 -1.76 -18.92 -25.54
C SER A 99 -0.76 -19.64 -24.64
N ARG A 100 0.56 -19.43 -24.84
CA ARG A 100 1.64 -20.12 -24.12
C ARG A 100 1.57 -19.81 -22.62
N LYS A 101 1.45 -20.82 -21.77
CA LYS A 101 1.32 -20.64 -20.30
C LYS A 101 2.62 -20.42 -19.55
N ALA A 102 3.76 -20.50 -20.25
CA ALA A 102 5.05 -20.17 -19.68
C ALA A 102 5.27 -18.66 -19.61
N SER A 103 6.17 -18.24 -18.73
CA SER A 103 6.63 -16.85 -18.59
C SER A 103 7.10 -16.28 -19.93
N ASP A 104 6.91 -14.98 -20.06
CA ASP A 104 7.33 -14.21 -21.23
C ASP A 104 8.85 -14.29 -21.40
N PRO A 105 9.35 -14.63 -22.61
CA PRO A 105 10.78 -14.80 -22.87
C PRO A 105 11.58 -13.51 -22.73
N ASN A 106 10.97 -12.34 -22.90
CA ASN A 106 11.62 -11.05 -22.70
C ASN A 106 10.95 -10.31 -21.54
N LEU A 107 11.69 -10.10 -20.44
CA LEU A 107 11.17 -9.38 -19.27
C LEU A 107 10.93 -7.91 -19.60
N LEU A 108 9.68 -7.46 -19.54
CA LEU A 108 9.29 -6.07 -19.79
C LEU A 108 9.52 -5.19 -18.55
N THR A 109 10.77 -5.09 -18.13
CA THR A 109 11.19 -4.45 -16.87
C THR A 109 10.62 -3.04 -16.72
N GLY A 110 10.01 -2.76 -15.57
CA GLY A 110 9.44 -1.46 -15.22
C GLY A 110 8.02 -1.22 -15.73
N ALA A 111 7.45 -2.11 -16.55
CA ALA A 111 6.08 -1.98 -17.03
C ALA A 111 5.06 -2.15 -15.90
N ILE A 112 4.06 -1.27 -15.84
CA ILE A 112 2.94 -1.37 -14.90
C ILE A 112 1.74 -1.98 -15.63
N VAL A 113 1.31 -3.15 -15.18
CA VAL A 113 0.13 -3.83 -15.73
C VAL A 113 -1.18 -3.15 -15.31
N GLY A 114 -2.31 -3.56 -15.89
CA GLY A 114 -3.64 -3.01 -15.58
C GLY A 114 -4.05 -3.12 -14.10
N GLY A 115 -3.55 -4.13 -13.39
CA GLY A 115 -3.72 -4.31 -11.94
C GLY A 115 -4.87 -5.22 -11.55
N PRO A 116 -5.14 -5.36 -10.24
CA PRO A 116 -6.17 -6.25 -9.73
C PRO A 116 -7.59 -5.71 -9.97
N ASP A 117 -8.57 -6.58 -9.72
CA ASP A 117 -9.98 -6.21 -9.65
C ASP A 117 -10.33 -5.50 -8.33
N ALA A 118 -11.62 -5.20 -8.14
CA ALA A 118 -12.13 -4.51 -6.95
C ALA A 118 -11.99 -5.30 -5.64
N TYR A 119 -11.62 -6.58 -5.70
CA TYR A 119 -11.45 -7.48 -4.56
C TYR A 119 -9.98 -7.89 -4.39
N ASP A 120 -9.05 -7.10 -4.92
CA ASP A 120 -7.62 -7.36 -4.94
C ASP A 120 -7.22 -8.65 -5.68
N ASN A 121 -8.11 -9.27 -6.48
CA ASN A 121 -7.76 -10.46 -7.25
C ASN A 121 -7.02 -10.09 -8.52
N PHE A 122 -5.96 -10.85 -8.80
CA PHE A 122 -5.15 -10.70 -9.99
C PHE A 122 -4.82 -12.08 -10.57
N ALA A 123 -5.13 -12.28 -11.85
CA ALA A 123 -4.76 -13.46 -12.61
C ALA A 123 -3.70 -13.10 -13.64
N ASP A 124 -2.46 -13.58 -13.41
CA ASP A 124 -1.31 -13.39 -14.29
C ASP A 124 -1.41 -14.27 -15.54
N HIS A 125 -2.41 -14.01 -16.37
CA HIS A 125 -2.64 -14.69 -17.63
C HIS A 125 -2.60 -13.69 -18.77
N ARG A 126 -1.80 -13.98 -19.80
CA ARG A 126 -1.62 -13.09 -20.95
C ARG A 126 -2.91 -12.76 -21.69
N ASP A 127 -3.90 -13.65 -21.69
CA ASP A 127 -5.21 -13.43 -22.31
C ASP A 127 -6.13 -12.54 -21.48
N ASN A 128 -5.82 -12.31 -20.19
CA ASN A 128 -6.49 -11.37 -19.31
C ASN A 128 -5.93 -9.95 -19.51
N TYR A 129 -6.19 -9.37 -20.68
CA TYR A 129 -5.66 -8.05 -21.06
C TYR A 129 -6.09 -6.95 -20.08
N GLU A 130 -7.28 -7.02 -19.49
CA GLU A 130 -7.77 -6.01 -18.53
C GLU A 130 -6.83 -5.82 -17.33
N GLN A 131 -6.23 -6.92 -16.85
CA GLN A 131 -5.33 -6.91 -15.69
C GLN A 131 -3.86 -6.92 -16.09
N THR A 132 -3.49 -7.60 -17.18
CA THR A 132 -2.09 -7.86 -17.54
C THR A 132 -1.54 -6.93 -18.63
N GLU A 133 -2.35 -6.06 -19.23
CA GLU A 133 -1.89 -5.13 -20.27
C GLU A 133 -1.06 -3.98 -19.66
N PRO A 134 0.21 -3.83 -20.07
CA PRO A 134 0.99 -2.67 -19.72
C PRO A 134 0.69 -1.54 -20.70
N ALA A 135 0.64 -0.31 -20.20
CA ALA A 135 0.40 0.85 -21.04
C ALA A 135 1.29 2.03 -20.66
N THR A 136 1.68 2.82 -21.66
CA THR A 136 2.47 4.05 -21.47
C THR A 136 1.78 5.02 -20.51
N TYR A 137 0.45 5.12 -20.57
CA TYR A 137 -0.34 5.99 -19.70
C TYR A 137 -0.44 5.48 -18.25
N ASN A 138 -0.18 4.19 -17.97
CA ASN A 138 -0.01 3.72 -16.59
C ASN A 138 1.31 4.23 -16.01
N ASN A 139 2.38 4.08 -16.80
CA ASN A 139 3.76 4.40 -16.45
C ASN A 139 4.07 5.91 -16.36
N ALA A 140 3.56 6.70 -17.31
CA ALA A 140 3.89 8.12 -17.43
C ALA A 140 3.63 8.93 -16.14
N PRO A 141 2.43 8.89 -15.52
CA PRO A 141 2.21 9.58 -14.25
C PRO A 141 2.99 8.97 -13.08
N LEU A 142 3.19 7.65 -13.04
CA LEU A 142 3.95 7.01 -11.96
C LEU A 142 5.39 7.53 -11.90
N LEU A 143 6.03 7.75 -13.05
CA LEU A 143 7.40 8.29 -13.11
C LEU A 143 7.54 9.63 -12.38
N GLY A 144 6.56 10.53 -12.55
CA GLY A 144 6.54 11.81 -11.86
C GLY A 144 6.42 11.66 -10.34
N ILE A 145 5.58 10.74 -9.88
CA ILE A 145 5.42 10.44 -8.44
C ILE A 145 6.72 9.86 -7.87
N LEU A 146 7.31 8.88 -8.54
CA LEU A 146 8.56 8.24 -8.10
C LEU A 146 9.72 9.24 -8.02
N ALA A 147 9.85 10.12 -9.01
CA ALA A 147 10.84 11.20 -8.99
C ALA A 147 10.63 12.12 -7.77
N ARG A 148 9.39 12.52 -7.49
CA ARG A 148 9.05 13.35 -6.35
C ARG A 148 9.31 12.68 -5.01
N LEU A 149 8.98 11.40 -4.87
CA LEU A 149 9.23 10.62 -3.65
C LEU A 149 10.73 10.38 -3.42
N HIS A 150 11.49 10.14 -4.49
CA HIS A 150 12.95 9.99 -4.42
C HIS A 150 13.66 11.29 -4.00
N GLY A 151 13.16 12.44 -4.45
CA GLY A 151 13.69 13.76 -4.07
C GLY A 151 13.56 14.10 -2.58
N GLY A 152 12.75 13.37 -1.80
CA GLY A 152 12.57 13.59 -0.37
C GLY A 152 11.90 14.93 -0.03
N GLN A 153 12.14 15.43 1.18
CA GLN A 153 11.64 16.75 1.65
C GLN A 153 12.55 17.91 1.20
N GLY A 154 13.65 17.62 0.51
CA GLY A 154 14.64 18.60 0.08
C GLY A 154 14.50 18.94 -1.40
N GLY A 155 13.99 20.15 -1.69
CA GLY A 155 14.51 20.90 -2.85
C GLY A 155 13.69 20.95 -4.15
N TYR A 156 12.41 20.56 -4.18
CA TYR A 156 11.56 20.86 -5.34
C TYR A 156 10.56 21.98 -5.04
N ASN A 157 11.10 23.19 -4.90
CA ASN A 157 10.32 24.39 -5.22
C ASN A 157 10.16 24.41 -6.74
N GLN A 158 9.09 23.83 -7.27
CA GLN A 158 8.67 24.03 -8.66
C GLN A 158 8.13 25.44 -8.92
N LEU A 159 8.12 26.31 -7.90
CA LEU A 159 7.78 27.71 -8.05
C LEU A 159 9.06 28.54 -7.92
N LEU A 160 9.27 29.41 -8.93
CA LEU A 160 10.23 30.51 -8.93
C LEU A 160 10.31 31.19 -7.56
N PRO A 161 11.48 31.72 -7.16
CA PRO A 161 11.71 32.22 -5.81
C PRO A 161 10.68 33.30 -5.44
N VAL A 162 9.75 32.96 -4.54
CA VAL A 162 8.95 33.96 -3.82
C VAL A 162 9.64 34.21 -2.50
N GLU A 163 10.10 35.44 -2.31
CA GLU A 163 10.74 35.90 -1.07
C GLU A 163 9.83 35.64 0.14
N VAL A 164 10.37 34.93 1.13
CA VAL A 164 9.70 34.62 2.38
C VAL A 164 10.10 35.63 3.44
N HIS A 165 9.12 36.37 3.97
CA HIS A 165 9.27 37.10 5.23
C HIS A 165 9.10 36.14 6.43
N VAL A 166 10.03 36.21 7.38
CA VAL A 166 10.17 35.32 8.54
C VAL A 166 9.29 35.79 9.71
N ALA A 167 8.55 34.87 10.34
CA ALA A 167 7.87 35.10 11.62
C ALA A 167 8.58 34.36 12.78
N LYS A 168 8.58 34.97 13.96
CA LYS A 168 9.31 34.58 15.20
C LYS A 168 8.70 33.36 15.91
N PRO A 169 9.46 32.68 16.80
CA PRO A 169 9.06 31.42 17.43
C PRO A 169 8.24 31.60 18.71
N ILE A 170 7.32 30.65 18.98
CA ILE A 170 6.57 30.54 20.24
C ILE A 170 7.05 29.31 21.04
N ALA A 171 7.04 29.47 22.37
CA ALA A 171 7.67 28.66 23.41
C ALA A 171 7.01 27.29 23.71
N ALA A 172 7.80 26.44 24.40
CA ALA A 172 7.50 25.05 24.77
C ALA A 172 6.83 24.87 26.15
N GLN A 173 6.05 23.79 26.33
CA GLN A 173 5.61 23.20 27.62
C GLN A 173 5.18 21.70 27.43
N PRO A 174 4.90 20.87 28.49
CA PRO A 174 5.86 20.13 29.33
C PRO A 174 5.60 18.59 29.38
N LYS A 175 6.45 17.84 30.12
CA LYS A 175 6.52 16.35 30.22
C LYS A 175 5.33 15.66 30.93
N PRO A 176 4.98 14.38 30.64
CA PRO A 176 3.92 13.63 31.32
C PRO A 176 4.39 12.74 32.49
N TYR A 177 3.50 12.51 33.47
CA TYR A 177 3.64 11.57 34.61
C TYR A 177 2.85 10.26 34.38
N PRO A 178 3.20 9.14 35.06
CA PRO A 178 2.68 7.79 34.75
C PRO A 178 1.46 7.39 35.61
N VAL A 179 0.57 6.55 35.07
CA VAL A 179 -0.59 5.97 35.80
C VAL A 179 -0.60 4.44 35.72
N LYS A 180 -0.93 3.81 36.86
CA LYS A 180 -1.00 2.37 37.17
C LYS A 180 -2.24 1.66 36.60
N GLU A 181 -2.10 0.38 36.28
CA GLU A 181 -3.14 -0.54 35.76
C GLU A 181 -3.88 -1.32 36.86
N THR A 182 -5.17 -1.62 36.64
CA THR A 182 -5.93 -2.70 37.31
C THR A 182 -6.88 -3.36 36.30
N PRO A 183 -7.11 -4.69 36.32
CA PRO A 183 -7.64 -5.43 35.18
C PRO A 183 -9.16 -5.59 35.24
N PHE A 184 -9.88 -4.86 34.40
CA PHE A 184 -11.27 -5.19 34.02
C PHE A 184 -11.24 -6.07 32.77
N ALA A 185 -12.10 -7.09 32.72
CA ALA A 185 -12.29 -7.92 31.52
C ALA A 185 -12.55 -7.03 30.30
N ALA A 186 -11.60 -6.98 29.38
CA ALA A 186 -11.63 -6.03 28.28
C ALA A 186 -12.83 -6.31 27.35
N PRO A 187 -13.63 -5.30 26.98
CA PRO A 187 -14.81 -5.50 26.12
C PRO A 187 -14.47 -5.72 24.64
N VAL A 188 -13.18 -5.86 24.33
CA VAL A 188 -12.66 -6.17 23.00
C VAL A 188 -11.86 -7.46 23.11
N VAL A 189 -12.21 -8.45 22.29
CA VAL A 189 -11.52 -9.74 22.23
C VAL A 189 -10.64 -9.75 21.00
N ILE A 190 -9.37 -10.13 21.17
CA ILE A 190 -8.39 -10.24 20.08
C ILE A 190 -7.99 -11.70 19.96
N GLU A 191 -8.29 -12.31 18.82
CA GLU A 191 -7.96 -13.71 18.52
C GLU A 191 -6.97 -13.75 17.36
N GLN A 192 -5.88 -14.49 17.53
CA GLN A 192 -4.83 -14.61 16.51
C GLN A 192 -4.75 -16.06 16.05
N LYS A 193 -4.77 -16.28 14.73
CA LYS A 193 -4.61 -17.61 14.13
C LYS A 193 -3.57 -17.61 13.02
N PRO A 194 -2.70 -18.60 12.93
CA PRO A 194 -1.88 -18.80 11.75
C PRO A 194 -2.81 -19.17 10.56
N THR A 195 -2.53 -18.62 9.39
CA THR A 195 -3.33 -18.84 8.17
C THR A 195 -2.56 -19.53 7.07
N THR A 196 -1.26 -19.24 6.94
CA THR A 196 -0.36 -19.91 6.01
C THR A 196 1.09 -19.78 6.49
N SER A 197 1.99 -20.60 5.95
CA SER A 197 3.43 -20.54 6.20
C SER A 197 4.23 -20.88 4.94
N TRP A 198 5.40 -20.28 4.79
CA TRP A 198 6.34 -20.56 3.70
C TRP A 198 7.79 -20.44 4.17
N VAL A 199 8.70 -21.04 3.42
CA VAL A 199 10.14 -20.94 3.67
C VAL A 199 10.76 -19.96 2.69
N ALA A 200 11.52 -18.99 3.20
CA ALA A 200 12.33 -18.08 2.40
C ALA A 200 13.73 -17.95 3.02
N ASN A 201 14.78 -18.18 2.22
CA ASN A 201 16.19 -18.13 2.66
C ASN A 201 16.49 -19.00 3.90
N GLY A 202 15.94 -20.22 3.93
CA GLY A 202 16.13 -21.16 5.05
C GLY A 202 15.38 -20.79 6.34
N LYS A 203 14.56 -19.72 6.33
CA LYS A 203 13.73 -19.30 7.47
C LYS A 203 12.25 -19.50 7.16
N THR A 204 11.51 -20.07 8.12
CA THR A 204 10.05 -20.24 8.00
C THR A 204 9.34 -18.98 8.45
N TYR A 205 8.43 -18.48 7.62
CA TYR A 205 7.55 -17.36 7.89
C TYR A 205 6.11 -17.85 8.03
N TYR A 206 5.37 -17.23 8.92
CA TYR A 206 3.95 -17.48 9.15
C TYR A 206 3.18 -16.18 8.91
N ARG A 207 2.03 -16.29 8.24
CA ARG A 207 1.02 -15.22 8.17
C ARG A 207 -0.01 -15.45 9.26
N TYR A 208 -0.13 -14.50 10.17
CA TYR A 208 -1.15 -14.50 11.22
C TYR A 208 -2.30 -13.57 10.83
N SER A 209 -3.52 -14.07 11.02
CA SER A 209 -4.77 -13.29 10.97
C SER A 209 -5.17 -12.98 12.40
N ALA A 210 -5.39 -11.71 12.70
CA ALA A 210 -5.83 -11.24 14.01
C ALA A 210 -7.21 -10.59 13.88
N MET A 211 -8.18 -11.20 14.56
CA MET A 211 -9.57 -10.74 14.60
C MET A 211 -9.80 -9.93 15.87
N VAL A 212 -10.16 -8.66 15.71
CA VAL A 212 -10.53 -7.77 16.80
C VAL A 212 -12.05 -7.68 16.84
N THR A 213 -12.67 -8.21 17.89
CA THR A 213 -14.13 -8.30 18.02
C THR A 213 -14.62 -7.38 19.13
N ASN A 214 -15.56 -6.50 18.80
CA ASN A 214 -16.26 -5.69 19.77
C ASN A 214 -17.33 -6.53 20.47
N LYS A 215 -17.07 -6.93 21.72
CA LYS A 215 -18.05 -7.63 22.58
C LYS A 215 -18.80 -6.67 23.50
N SER A 216 -18.55 -5.37 23.41
CA SER A 216 -19.36 -4.37 24.10
C SER A 216 -20.75 -4.27 23.48
N GLY A 217 -21.73 -3.79 24.25
CA GLY A 217 -23.07 -3.46 23.75
C GLY A 217 -23.12 -2.14 22.97
N LYS A 218 -21.99 -1.49 22.72
CA LYS A 218 -21.90 -0.14 22.12
C LYS A 218 -20.94 -0.12 20.94
N THR A 219 -21.02 0.91 20.10
CA THR A 219 -20.10 1.05 18.96
C THR A 219 -18.78 1.64 19.43
N ILE A 220 -17.67 1.02 19.08
CA ILE A 220 -16.33 1.56 19.32
C ILE A 220 -16.03 2.61 18.25
N LYS A 221 -15.70 3.84 18.65
CA LYS A 221 -15.37 4.94 17.72
C LYS A 221 -13.88 5.11 17.52
N ASN A 222 -13.11 5.01 18.61
CA ASN A 222 -11.65 4.98 18.56
C ASN A 222 -11.17 3.67 19.14
N LEU A 223 -10.19 3.05 18.48
CA LEU A 223 -9.54 1.83 18.90
C LEU A 223 -8.04 2.07 18.78
N ASN A 224 -7.31 1.76 19.84
CA ASN A 224 -5.87 1.86 19.87
C ASN A 224 -5.28 0.55 20.39
N LEU A 225 -4.44 -0.09 19.57
CA LEU A 225 -3.80 -1.37 19.83
C LEU A 225 -2.31 -1.18 20.03
N SER A 226 -1.72 -1.96 20.93
CA SER A 226 -0.28 -2.13 21.04
C SER A 226 0.10 -3.45 20.38
N VAL A 227 1.08 -3.40 19.48
CA VAL A 227 1.64 -4.59 18.85
C VAL A 227 3.13 -4.61 19.16
N SER A 228 3.57 -5.59 19.94
CA SER A 228 4.95 -5.76 20.36
C SER A 228 5.51 -7.12 19.95
N LYS A 229 6.83 -7.24 19.96
CA LYS A 229 7.57 -8.41 19.42
C LYS A 229 7.15 -8.72 17.98
N LEU A 230 6.87 -7.70 17.17
CA LEU A 230 6.61 -7.82 15.74
C LEU A 230 7.90 -7.49 14.98
N TYR A 231 8.41 -8.45 14.21
CA TYR A 231 9.65 -8.30 13.42
C TYR A 231 9.41 -8.28 11.91
N GLY A 232 8.13 -8.28 11.50
CA GLY A 232 7.73 -8.29 10.10
C GLY A 232 6.62 -7.29 9.81
N PRO A 233 6.20 -7.19 8.55
CA PRO A 233 5.16 -6.26 8.13
C PRO A 233 3.78 -6.61 8.73
N LEU A 234 2.97 -5.57 8.95
CA LEU A 234 1.59 -5.64 9.43
C LEU A 234 0.69 -4.80 8.53
N TRP A 235 -0.50 -5.31 8.25
CA TRP A 235 -1.52 -4.72 7.39
C TRP A 235 -2.88 -4.69 8.09
N GLY A 236 -3.75 -3.76 7.70
CA GLY A 236 -5.11 -3.65 8.25
C GLY A 236 -5.22 -2.81 9.52
N LEU A 237 -4.14 -2.11 9.90
CA LEU A 237 -4.13 -1.08 10.96
C LEU A 237 -3.33 0.13 10.50
N THR A 238 -3.65 1.30 11.06
CA THR A 238 -2.88 2.53 10.83
C THR A 238 -1.91 2.74 11.98
N LYS A 239 -0.60 2.83 11.71
CA LYS A 239 0.39 3.09 12.76
C LYS A 239 0.36 4.57 13.15
N SER A 240 0.11 4.85 14.42
CA SER A 240 0.15 6.20 14.97
C SER A 240 1.60 6.68 15.17
N PRO A 241 1.81 8.01 15.29
CA PRO A 241 3.12 8.57 15.64
C PRO A 241 3.66 8.10 17.01
N SER A 242 2.78 7.73 17.94
CA SER A 242 3.17 7.21 19.25
C SER A 242 3.58 5.74 19.23
N GLY A 243 3.52 5.09 18.06
CA GLY A 243 3.88 3.69 17.86
C GLY A 243 2.74 2.70 18.14
N SER A 244 1.56 3.19 18.51
CA SER A 244 0.34 2.39 18.62
C SER A 244 -0.31 2.18 17.25
N TYR A 245 -1.37 1.38 17.21
CA TYR A 245 -2.09 1.05 15.98
C TYR A 245 -3.57 1.36 16.12
N ASP A 246 -4.06 2.21 15.23
CA ASP A 246 -5.47 2.61 15.16
C ASP A 246 -6.20 1.84 14.06
N PHE A 247 -7.51 2.10 13.91
CA PHE A 247 -8.28 1.59 12.78
C PHE A 247 -7.59 1.90 11.44
N PRO A 248 -7.72 1.03 10.43
CA PRO A 248 -7.33 1.39 9.09
C PRO A 248 -8.15 2.60 8.62
N THR A 249 -7.58 3.43 7.74
CA THR A 249 -8.17 4.72 7.35
C THR A 249 -9.57 4.62 6.72
N TRP A 250 -9.98 3.45 6.24
CA TRP A 250 -11.31 3.17 5.69
C TRP A 250 -12.33 2.67 6.73
N VAL A 251 -11.95 2.46 7.98
CA VAL A 251 -12.84 2.06 9.08
C VAL A 251 -12.83 3.15 10.15
N SER A 252 -14.00 3.76 10.38
CA SER A 252 -14.16 4.84 11.37
C SER A 252 -14.82 4.40 12.67
N SER A 253 -15.30 3.15 12.74
CA SER A 253 -15.91 2.58 13.94
C SER A 253 -16.09 1.07 13.83
N LEU A 254 -16.22 0.40 14.98
CA LEU A 254 -16.53 -1.02 15.08
C LEU A 254 -17.83 -1.24 15.87
N PRO A 255 -18.97 -1.54 15.22
CA PRO A 255 -20.25 -1.74 15.90
C PRO A 255 -20.25 -2.92 16.88
N ALA A 256 -21.21 -2.94 17.81
CA ALA A 256 -21.40 -4.03 18.76
C ALA A 256 -21.55 -5.39 18.05
N GLY A 257 -20.80 -6.40 18.50
CA GLY A 257 -20.80 -7.74 17.93
C GLY A 257 -20.10 -7.88 16.58
N LYS A 258 -19.54 -6.80 16.01
CA LYS A 258 -18.76 -6.85 14.76
C LYS A 258 -17.28 -7.05 15.03
N SER A 259 -16.58 -7.49 13.99
CA SER A 259 -15.15 -7.74 14.03
C SER A 259 -14.45 -7.07 12.85
N MET A 260 -13.19 -6.72 13.06
CA MET A 260 -12.27 -6.33 12.00
C MET A 260 -11.07 -7.29 11.98
N GLU A 261 -10.47 -7.45 10.80
CA GLU A 261 -9.28 -8.27 10.62
C GLU A 261 -8.06 -7.38 10.33
N PHE A 262 -6.94 -7.73 10.93
CA PHE A 262 -5.63 -7.26 10.48
C PHE A 262 -4.67 -8.46 10.39
N VAL A 263 -3.61 -8.31 9.61
CA VAL A 263 -2.73 -9.42 9.24
C VAL A 263 -1.29 -9.00 9.47
N TYR A 264 -0.44 -9.93 9.89
CA TYR A 264 0.99 -9.69 9.94
C TYR A 264 1.79 -10.94 9.59
N ILE A 265 3.02 -10.72 9.14
CA ILE A 265 3.96 -11.80 8.84
C ILE A 265 5.02 -11.85 9.91
N HIS A 266 5.32 -13.05 10.39
CA HIS A 266 6.24 -13.26 11.48
C HIS A 266 7.01 -14.56 11.33
N ALA A 267 8.30 -14.55 11.68
CA ALA A 267 9.17 -15.73 11.57
C ALA A 267 9.43 -16.42 12.93
N ALA A 268 8.49 -16.26 13.89
CA ALA A 268 8.55 -16.81 15.24
C ALA A 268 7.12 -17.01 15.82
N SER A 269 6.99 -17.15 17.14
CA SER A 269 5.71 -17.16 17.86
C SER A 269 4.86 -15.91 17.55
N PRO A 270 3.52 -15.98 17.67
CA PRO A 270 2.63 -14.84 17.39
C PRO A 270 3.08 -13.55 18.08
N ALA A 271 2.90 -12.41 17.40
CA ALA A 271 3.14 -11.10 17.99
C ALA A 271 2.23 -10.88 19.20
N GLN A 272 2.69 -10.07 20.16
CA GLN A 272 1.89 -9.70 21.32
C GLN A 272 1.02 -8.52 20.95
N VAL A 273 -0.29 -8.76 20.86
CA VAL A 273 -1.30 -7.76 20.53
C VAL A 273 -2.16 -7.52 21.76
N SER A 274 -2.27 -6.27 22.19
CA SER A 274 -3.12 -5.88 23.31
C SER A 274 -3.90 -4.60 23.00
N LEU A 275 -5.03 -4.43 23.68
CA LEU A 275 -5.81 -3.19 23.63
C LEU A 275 -5.14 -2.15 24.52
N SER A 276 -4.76 -1.00 23.95
CA SER A 276 -4.21 0.13 24.69
C SER A 276 -5.31 1.06 25.19
N SER A 277 -6.24 1.44 24.31
CA SER A 277 -7.38 2.29 24.65
C SER A 277 -8.51 2.17 23.63
N TYR A 278 -9.72 2.58 24.01
CA TYR A 278 -10.87 2.66 23.13
C TYR A 278 -11.89 3.69 23.64
N THR A 279 -12.79 4.13 22.77
CA THR A 279 -13.96 4.96 23.14
C THR A 279 -15.25 4.31 22.65
N LEU A 280 -16.30 4.35 23.48
CA LEU A 280 -17.64 3.87 23.14
C LEU A 280 -18.55 5.07 22.84
N ALA A 281 -19.39 4.93 21.82
CA ALA A 281 -20.56 5.77 21.58
C ALA A 281 -21.77 5.21 22.33
#